data_AF-A0A516X579-F1
#
_entry.id   AF-A0A516X579-F1
#
_cell.length_a   1.000
_cell.length_b   1.000
_cell.length_c   1.000
_cell.angle_alpha   90.00
_cell.angle_beta   90.00
_cell.angle_gamma   90.00
#
_symmetry.space_group_name_H-M   'P 1'
#
loop_
_entity.id
_entity.type
_entity.pdbx_description
1 polymer ?
#
loop_
_entity_poly.entity_id
_entity_poly.type
_entity_poly.pdbx_seq_one_letter_code
_entity_poly.pdbx_strand_id
1 'polypeptide(L)'
;MTPFMLAVQDHLDGAPATAPSTTPSAVRTLAAAADTQVLIRSLAEQLLCEANVVLRQHGAEFTLVDESGPGALTFTIACADRSARIATLVDARSATAHIQAPGIAESRELAGEEQMQALLLSLVPATAGDRSTP
;
A
#
# COMPACT_ATOMS: atom_id res chain seq x y z
N MET A 1 4.17 -5.08 -20.40
CA MET A 1 3.87 -5.12 -18.95
C MET A 1 5.07 -4.54 -18.23
N THR A 2 4.85 -3.68 -17.24
CA THR A 2 5.93 -3.17 -16.37
C THR A 2 6.43 -4.28 -15.44
N PRO A 3 7.59 -4.12 -14.77
CA PRO A 3 8.04 -5.08 -13.76
C PRO A 3 7.00 -5.35 -12.67
N PHE A 4 6.28 -4.32 -12.21
CA PHE A 4 5.25 -4.50 -11.19
C PHE A 4 4.01 -5.24 -11.72
N MET A 5 3.59 -4.98 -12.97
CA MET A 5 2.52 -5.77 -13.60
C MET A 5 2.87 -7.26 -13.69
N LEU A 6 4.13 -7.60 -13.97
CA LEU A 6 4.60 -8.99 -13.98
C LEU A 6 4.51 -9.61 -12.58
N ALA A 7 4.96 -8.88 -11.54
CA ALA A 7 4.85 -9.35 -10.16
C ALA A 7 3.39 -9.58 -9.71
N VAL A 8 2.45 -8.73 -10.14
CA VAL A 8 1.02 -8.93 -9.89
C VAL A 8 0.50 -10.19 -10.60
N GLN A 9 0.88 -10.39 -11.87
CA GLN A 9 0.52 -11.59 -12.63
C GLN A 9 1.06 -12.85 -11.95
N ASP A 10 2.34 -12.88 -11.59
CA ASP A 10 2.98 -14.02 -10.92
C ASP A 10 2.26 -14.35 -9.59
N HIS A 11 1.89 -13.32 -8.81
CA HIS A 11 1.14 -13.51 -7.56
C HIS A 11 -0.26 -14.09 -7.80
N LEU A 12 -0.97 -13.64 -8.83
CA LEU A 12 -2.26 -14.20 -9.23
C LEU A 12 -2.13 -15.65 -9.73
N ASP A 13 -1.00 -15.99 -10.34
CA ASP A 13 -0.65 -17.34 -10.79
C ASP A 13 -0.15 -18.24 -9.65
N GLY A 14 -0.12 -17.73 -8.41
CA GLY A 14 0.14 -18.50 -7.19
C GLY A 14 1.51 -18.28 -6.57
N ALA A 15 2.34 -17.37 -7.10
CA ALA A 15 3.55 -16.95 -6.40
C ALA A 15 3.19 -16.29 -5.05
N PRO A 16 3.94 -16.54 -3.97
CA PRO A 16 3.64 -15.93 -2.68
C PRO A 16 3.93 -14.42 -2.70
N ALA A 17 3.01 -13.62 -2.15
CA ALA A 17 3.29 -12.22 -1.85
C ALA A 17 4.37 -12.10 -0.77
N THR A 18 5.38 -11.26 -1.04
CA THR A 18 6.35 -10.85 -0.03
C THR A 18 5.69 -9.85 0.93
N ALA A 19 5.81 -10.06 2.23
CA ALA A 19 5.34 -9.10 3.22
C ALA A 19 6.16 -7.79 3.13
N PRO A 20 5.52 -6.61 3.19
CA PRO A 20 6.25 -5.34 3.15
C PRO A 20 7.13 -5.19 4.39
N SER A 21 8.41 -4.87 4.19
CA SER A 21 9.26 -4.45 5.29
C SER A 21 8.90 -3.03 5.73
N THR A 22 9.11 -2.77 7.01
CA THR A 22 8.82 -1.48 7.62
C THR A 22 9.98 -1.03 8.49
N THR A 23 10.05 0.26 8.76
CA THR A 23 10.96 0.86 9.75
C THR A 23 10.16 1.52 10.87
N PRO A 24 10.76 1.72 12.06
CA PRO A 24 10.13 2.57 13.08
C PRO A 24 9.87 3.95 12.49
N SER A 25 8.68 4.49 12.75
CA SER A 25 8.34 5.85 12.32
C SER A 25 9.30 6.87 12.93
N ALA A 26 9.73 7.85 12.13
CA ALA A 26 10.60 8.93 12.58
C ALA A 26 9.87 10.27 12.56
N VAL A 27 10.14 11.09 13.58
CA VAL A 27 9.68 12.48 13.64
C VAL A 27 10.48 13.31 12.62
N ARG A 28 9.78 14.01 11.74
CA ARG A 28 10.35 14.90 10.72
C ARG A 28 9.75 16.29 10.82
N THR A 29 10.36 17.26 10.15
CA THR A 29 9.72 18.57 9.97
C THR A 29 8.46 18.40 9.12
N LEU A 30 7.45 19.25 9.35
CA LEU A 30 6.21 19.22 8.58
C LEU A 30 6.45 19.29 7.07
N ALA A 31 7.36 20.16 6.61
CA ALA A 31 7.69 20.29 5.19
C ALA A 31 8.25 18.98 4.61
N ALA A 32 9.25 18.37 5.26
CA ALA A 32 9.84 17.14 4.78
C ALA A 32 8.84 15.96 4.79
N ALA A 33 7.98 15.89 5.79
CA ALA A 33 6.95 14.87 5.86
C ALA A 33 5.87 15.05 4.79
N ALA A 34 5.45 16.29 4.52
CA ALA A 34 4.50 16.60 3.46
C ALA A 34 5.07 16.26 2.07
N ASP A 35 6.33 16.62 1.80
CA ASP A 35 7.00 16.26 0.55
C ASP A 35 7.06 14.73 0.37
N THR A 36 7.44 14.01 1.43
CA THR A 36 7.48 12.54 1.43
C THR A 36 6.10 11.95 1.19
N GLN A 37 5.05 12.49 1.83
CA GLN A 37 3.68 12.04 1.65
C GLN A 37 3.22 12.17 0.20
N VAL A 38 3.52 13.30 -0.46
CA VAL A 38 3.18 13.51 -1.87
C VAL A 38 3.87 12.47 -2.74
N LEU A 39 5.17 12.23 -2.53
CA LEU A 39 5.93 11.22 -3.29
C LEU A 39 5.36 9.81 -3.12
N ILE A 40 5.06 9.40 -1.88
CA ILE A 40 4.50 8.07 -1.58
C ILE A 40 3.10 7.93 -2.19
N ARG A 41 2.26 8.96 -2.12
CA ARG A 41 0.91 8.95 -2.70
C ARG A 41 0.95 8.86 -4.22
N SER A 42 1.84 9.62 -4.88
CA SER A 42 2.03 9.55 -6.34
C SER A 42 2.56 8.19 -6.78
N LEU A 43 3.52 7.62 -6.06
CA LEU A 43 4.02 6.27 -6.32
C LEU A 43 2.90 5.23 -6.19
N ALA A 44 2.12 5.30 -5.12
CA ALA A 44 0.98 4.39 -4.91
C ALA A 44 -0.01 4.47 -6.09
N GLU A 45 -0.39 5.67 -6.51
CA GLU A 45 -1.30 5.88 -7.64
C GLU A 45 -0.76 5.31 -8.96
N GLN A 46 0.53 5.49 -9.24
CA GLN A 46 1.17 4.89 -10.42
C GLN A 46 1.10 3.36 -10.37
N LEU A 47 1.53 2.76 -9.26
CA LEU A 47 1.54 1.31 -9.09
C LEU A 47 0.12 0.72 -9.15
N LEU A 48 -0.88 1.43 -8.60
CA LEU A 48 -2.29 1.07 -8.71
C LEU A 48 -2.76 1.07 -10.16
N CYS A 49 -2.40 2.10 -10.95
CA CYS A 49 -2.72 2.15 -12.37
C CYS A 49 -2.15 0.93 -13.10
N GLU A 50 -0.90 0.57 -12.82
CA GLU A 50 -0.24 -0.61 -13.39
C GLU A 50 -0.93 -1.92 -12.97
N ALA A 51 -1.14 -2.14 -11.66
CA ALA A 51 -1.79 -3.34 -11.16
C ALA A 51 -3.22 -3.51 -11.67
N ASN A 52 -3.99 -2.43 -11.76
CA ASN A 52 -5.38 -2.47 -12.20
C ASN A 52 -5.54 -2.88 -13.67
N VAL A 53 -4.50 -2.73 -14.51
CA VAL A 53 -4.54 -3.28 -15.88
C VAL A 53 -4.57 -4.81 -15.86
N VAL A 54 -3.89 -5.45 -14.89
CA VAL A 54 -3.86 -6.90 -14.72
C VAL A 54 -5.09 -7.36 -13.93
N LEU A 55 -5.32 -6.79 -12.74
CA LEU A 55 -6.38 -7.23 -11.82
C LEU A 55 -7.79 -7.20 -12.42
N ARG A 56 -8.09 -6.22 -13.28
CA ARG A 56 -9.41 -6.13 -13.92
C ARG A 56 -9.73 -7.33 -14.81
N GLN A 57 -8.72 -7.99 -15.36
CA GLN A 57 -8.88 -9.22 -16.14
C GLN A 57 -9.31 -10.40 -15.25
N HIS A 58 -9.07 -10.29 -13.94
CA HIS A 58 -9.42 -11.25 -12.90
C HIS A 58 -10.61 -10.78 -12.04
N GLY A 59 -11.33 -9.71 -12.45
CA GLY A 59 -12.50 -9.22 -11.73
C GLY A 59 -12.20 -8.52 -10.40
N ALA A 60 -10.96 -8.08 -10.18
CA ALA A 60 -10.55 -7.31 -9.00
C ALA A 60 -10.01 -5.94 -9.42
N GLU A 61 -9.98 -4.99 -8.48
CA GLU A 61 -9.25 -3.74 -8.64
C GLU A 61 -8.83 -3.17 -7.29
N PHE A 62 -7.79 -2.36 -7.33
CA PHE A 62 -7.44 -1.46 -6.25
C PHE A 62 -8.20 -0.14 -6.37
N THR A 63 -8.57 0.39 -5.21
CA THR A 63 -9.03 1.76 -5.03
C THR A 63 -8.07 2.53 -4.13
N LEU A 64 -7.90 3.82 -4.39
CA LEU A 64 -7.20 4.76 -3.51
C LEU A 64 -8.15 5.91 -3.17
N VAL A 65 -8.29 6.18 -1.88
CA VAL A 65 -9.16 7.25 -1.37
C VAL A 65 -8.35 8.13 -0.42
N ASP A 66 -8.26 9.42 -0.75
CA ASP A 66 -7.71 10.42 0.16
C ASP A 66 -8.71 10.70 1.29
N GLU A 67 -8.24 10.66 2.54
CA GLU A 67 -9.04 10.98 3.72
C GLU A 67 -8.86 12.46 4.05
N SER A 68 -9.98 13.18 4.15
CA SER A 68 -9.99 14.60 4.54
C SER A 68 -10.12 14.73 6.05
N GLY A 69 -9.20 15.45 6.70
CA GLY A 69 -9.31 15.73 8.14
C GLY A 69 -8.21 16.67 8.65
N PRO A 70 -8.45 17.37 9.76
CA PRO A 70 -7.41 18.19 10.39
C PRO A 70 -6.31 17.30 10.99
N GLY A 71 -5.07 17.77 10.90
CA GLY A 71 -3.94 17.15 11.62
C GLY A 71 -3.35 15.90 10.99
N ALA A 72 -3.79 15.49 9.80
CA ALA A 72 -3.17 14.40 9.07
C ALA A 72 -3.29 14.56 7.56
N LEU A 73 -2.28 14.07 6.83
CA LEU A 73 -2.41 13.74 5.41
C LEU A 73 -2.58 12.23 5.34
N THR A 74 -3.67 11.74 4.76
CA THR A 74 -3.95 10.30 4.79
C THR A 74 -4.59 9.85 3.49
N PHE A 75 -4.23 8.65 3.06
CA PHE A 75 -4.96 7.92 2.03
C PHE A 75 -5.05 6.44 2.41
N THR A 76 -6.11 5.81 1.94
CA THR A 76 -6.36 4.39 2.11
C THR A 76 -6.37 3.70 0.75
N ILE A 77 -5.65 2.59 0.66
CA ILE A 77 -5.64 1.67 -0.48
C ILE A 77 -6.43 0.44 -0.10
N ALA A 78 -7.34 -0.01 -0.96
CA ALA A 78 -8.13 -1.21 -0.72
C ALA A 78 -8.22 -2.10 -1.97
N CYS A 79 -8.27 -3.41 -1.77
CA CYS A 79 -8.61 -4.41 -2.77
C CYS A 79 -9.43 -5.52 -2.10
N ALA A 80 -10.62 -5.79 -2.64
CA ALA A 80 -11.58 -6.71 -2.02
C ALA A 80 -11.84 -6.38 -0.54
N ASP A 81 -11.57 -7.31 0.37
CA ASP A 81 -11.75 -7.18 1.82
C ASP A 81 -10.49 -6.71 2.57
N ARG A 82 -9.42 -6.38 1.85
CA ARG A 82 -8.14 -5.95 2.43
C ARG A 82 -7.86 -4.48 2.16
N SER A 83 -7.30 -3.80 3.15
CA SER A 83 -6.92 -2.40 3.03
C SER A 83 -5.65 -2.07 3.81
N ALA A 84 -4.94 -1.05 3.33
CA ALA A 84 -3.86 -0.39 4.06
C ALA A 84 -4.12 1.11 4.11
N ARG A 85 -3.90 1.70 5.29
CA ARG A 85 -4.01 3.13 5.54
C ARG A 85 -2.64 3.73 5.78
N ILE A 86 -2.29 4.75 5.00
CA ILE A 86 -1.01 5.46 5.09
C ILE A 86 -1.31 6.88 5.54
N ALA A 87 -0.77 7.26 6.69
CA ALA A 87 -1.03 8.55 7.33
C ALA A 87 0.27 9.25 7.71
N THR A 88 0.37 10.54 7.38
CA THR A 88 1.33 11.46 7.98
C THR A 88 0.61 12.31 9.01
N LEU A 89 0.83 12.02 10.29
CA LEU A 89 0.22 12.73 11.42
C LEU A 89 1.02 13.98 11.73
N VAL A 90 0.35 15.12 11.83
CA VAL A 90 0.97 16.44 12.06
C VAL A 90 0.81 16.82 13.52
N ASP A 91 1.94 17.15 14.16
CA ASP A 91 1.99 17.74 15.49
C ASP A 91 2.80 19.04 15.45
N ALA A 92 2.09 20.17 15.52
CA ALA A 92 2.62 21.53 15.41
C ALA A 92 3.52 21.76 14.18
N ARG A 93 4.84 21.66 14.34
CA ARG A 93 5.84 21.85 13.25
C ARG A 93 6.54 20.56 12.84
N SER A 94 6.15 19.45 13.45
CA SER A 94 6.64 18.11 13.18
C SER A 94 5.53 17.23 12.62
N ALA A 95 5.93 16.13 11.99
CA ALA A 95 5.02 15.09 11.57
C ALA A 95 5.68 13.72 11.59
N THR A 96 4.86 12.69 11.69
CA THR A 96 5.27 11.28 11.77
C THR A 96 4.45 10.47 10.79
N ALA A 97 5.11 9.66 9.96
CA ALA A 97 4.43 8.78 9.01
C ALA A 97 4.08 7.44 9.66
N HIS A 98 2.92 6.90 9.33
CA HIS A 98 2.35 5.68 9.88
C HIS A 98 1.72 4.86 8.76
N ILE A 99 1.88 3.55 8.82
CA ILE A 99 1.11 2.58 8.06
C ILE A 99 0.29 1.70 8.99
N GLN A 100 -0.97 1.47 8.63
CA GLN A 100 -1.84 0.50 9.26
C GLN A 100 -2.28 -0.50 8.19
N ALA A 101 -1.83 -1.75 8.32
CA ALA A 101 -2.20 -2.85 7.44
C ALA A 101 -2.14 -4.17 8.23
N PRO A 102 -2.80 -5.25 7.77
CA PRO A 102 -2.75 -6.54 8.43
C PRO A 102 -1.30 -7.00 8.68
N GLY A 103 -1.00 -7.36 9.94
CA GLY A 103 0.33 -7.86 10.32
C GLY A 103 1.41 -6.78 10.53
N ILE A 104 1.09 -5.50 10.38
CA ILE A 104 2.02 -4.40 10.68
C ILE A 104 1.73 -3.81 12.05
N ALA A 105 2.77 -3.71 12.89
CA ALA A 105 2.70 -3.08 14.21
C ALA A 105 2.43 -1.57 14.12
N GLU A 106 1.96 -0.99 15.22
CA GLU A 106 1.82 0.46 15.35
C GLU A 106 3.17 1.19 15.22
N SER A 107 3.12 2.48 14.84
CA SER A 107 4.32 3.34 14.73
C SER A 107 5.39 2.81 13.77
N ARG A 108 4.93 2.33 12.61
CA ARG A 108 5.77 1.88 11.50
C ARG A 108 5.52 2.73 10.25
N GLU A 109 6.53 2.84 9.40
CA GLU A 109 6.43 3.45 8.07
C GLU A 109 7.04 2.52 7.01
N LEU A 110 6.69 2.71 5.75
CA LEU A 110 7.29 1.96 4.63
C LEU A 110 8.76 2.38 4.47
N ALA A 111 9.63 1.41 4.22
CA ALA A 111 11.06 1.68 4.06
C ALA A 111 11.43 2.30 2.70
N GLY A 112 10.50 2.32 1.73
CA GLY A 112 10.76 2.78 0.37
C GLY A 112 9.76 2.24 -0.66
N GLU A 113 10.12 2.37 -1.93
CA GLU A 113 9.27 2.02 -3.08
C GLU A 113 8.99 0.52 -3.20
N GLU A 114 10.01 -0.33 -3.06
CA GLU A 114 9.84 -1.79 -3.10
C GLU A 114 8.86 -2.27 -2.03
N GLN A 115 8.82 -1.57 -0.89
CA GLN A 115 7.91 -1.88 0.21
C GLN A 115 6.47 -1.45 -0.11
N MET A 116 6.27 -0.39 -0.91
CA MET A 116 4.94 -0.08 -1.44
C MET A 116 4.46 -1.19 -2.38
N GLN A 117 5.32 -1.68 -3.28
CA GLN A 117 4.96 -2.78 -4.17
C GLN A 117 4.60 -4.05 -3.39
N ALA A 118 5.42 -4.43 -2.41
CA ALA A 118 5.15 -5.57 -1.52
C ALA A 118 3.85 -5.39 -0.72
N LEU A 119 3.57 -4.16 -0.24
CA LEU A 119 2.32 -3.84 0.43
C LEU A 119 1.13 -4.10 -0.49
N LEU A 120 1.16 -3.58 -1.72
CA LEU A 120 0.09 -3.79 -2.70
C LEU A 120 -0.12 -5.28 -2.97
N LEU A 121 0.94 -6.05 -3.23
CA LEU A 121 0.82 -7.50 -3.44
C LEU A 121 0.19 -8.22 -2.23
N SER A 122 0.50 -7.80 -1.00
CA SER A 122 -0.10 -8.38 0.21
C SER A 122 -1.62 -8.12 0.33
N LEU A 123 -2.10 -7.03 -0.28
CA LEU A 123 -3.53 -6.69 -0.33
C LEU A 123 -4.27 -7.42 -1.44
N VAL A 124 -3.58 -7.95 -2.46
CA VAL A 124 -4.23 -8.77 -3.48
C VAL A 124 -4.62 -10.11 -2.85
N PRO A 125 -5.90 -10.51 -2.89
CA PRO A 125 -6.31 -11.82 -2.40
C PRO A 125 -5.58 -12.90 -3.20
N ALA A 126 -5.12 -13.95 -2.52
CA ALA A 126 -4.66 -15.14 -3.22
C ALA A 126 -5.81 -15.63 -4.11
N THR A 127 -5.54 -15.93 -5.37
CA THR A 127 -6.51 -16.62 -6.20
C THR A 127 -6.89 -17.90 -5.46
N ALA A 128 -8.19 -18.18 -5.37
CA ALA A 128 -8.70 -19.38 -4.72
C ALA A 128 -8.30 -20.60 -5.59
N GLY A 129 -7.04 -21.00 -5.50
CA GLY A 129 -6.56 -22.29 -5.96
C GLY A 129 -7.19 -23.36 -5.09
N ASP A 130 -8.28 -23.91 -5.60
CA ASP A 130 -8.87 -25.18 -5.21
C ASP A 130 -9.40 -25.29 -3.77
N ARG A 131 -10.64 -24.84 -3.56
CA ARG A 131 -11.51 -25.47 -2.55
C ARG A 131 -11.92 -26.86 -3.06
N SER A 132 -10.98 -27.79 -3.09
CA SER A 132 -11.26 -29.21 -3.19
C SER A 132 -11.96 -29.64 -1.88
N THR A 133 -13.27 -29.86 -1.98
CA THR A 133 -14.08 -30.59 -1.01
C THR A 133 -13.59 -32.03 -0.85
N PRO A 134 -13.51 -32.52 0.38
CA PRO A 134 -14.06 -33.83 0.73
C PRO A 134 -15.42 -33.70 1.42
#